data_AF-A0A2G2FBD7-F1
#
_entry.id   AF-A0A2G2FBD7-F1
#
_cell.length_a   1.000
_cell.length_b   1.000
_cell.length_c   1.000
_cell.angle_alpha   90.00
_cell.angle_beta   90.00
_cell.angle_gamma   90.00
#
_symmetry.space_group_name_H-M   'P 1'
#
loop_
_entity.id
_entity.type
_entity.pdbx_description
1 polymer ?
#
loop_
_entity_poly.entity_id
_entity_poly.type
_entity_poly.pdbx_seq_one_letter_code
_entity_poly.pdbx_strand_id
1 'polypeptide(L)'
;MGYEVSSTCQGLMANFSHTVVDPFDAANLPNSSAANDGTYYGEHMEYLTGIIAQTNQYGDQINDAANAGNTLSSLYDSNNPLAEQLKNVALMISGGLETKVYILNVNGFDTHDNQILGSDTTLGTHANLMKQVSDAIYAFQDDLKLLGLEKRVAGMTFSEFGRQIASNASEGTDHGDAAPLFLFGDCLETSLYGPNPTIPAQVSNQAGLPMMIDFRDVYASLLRYWFGVEDATVQSMFEHSVTYHNIIGGCNLSTDEQNSMTESLSSIVYPNPCGDKATLKVNGEGGNVKIEIYDMQGRMMKSVFEGKLTLATHHIPMELDGLENGTYSVKIQQPNGVESVQLIKMRN
;
A
#
# COMPACT_ATOMS: atom_id res chain seq x y z
N MET A 1 19.35 -19.87 6.20
CA MET A 1 19.79 -18.46 5.95
C MET A 1 19.42 -18.02 4.54
N GLY A 2 19.03 -16.75 4.34
CA GLY A 2 18.70 -16.24 3.01
C GLY A 2 19.83 -15.55 2.25
N TYR A 3 19.54 -15.08 1.04
CA TYR A 3 20.54 -14.71 0.02
C TYR A 3 20.66 -13.20 -0.25
N GLU A 4 19.68 -12.39 0.16
CA GLU A 4 19.68 -10.94 -0.06
C GLU A 4 19.29 -10.19 1.22
N VAL A 5 20.12 -9.22 1.61
CA VAL A 5 19.82 -8.28 2.68
C VAL A 5 19.44 -6.97 2.02
N SER A 6 18.26 -6.43 2.32
CA SER A 6 17.91 -5.10 1.84
C SER A 6 18.85 -4.06 2.44
N SER A 7 19.47 -3.24 1.57
CA SER A 7 20.31 -2.11 2.00
C SER A 7 19.53 -1.07 2.80
N THR A 8 18.19 -1.05 2.69
CA THR A 8 17.30 -0.12 3.39
C THR A 8 17.37 -0.26 4.93
N CYS A 9 17.80 -1.41 5.44
CA CYS A 9 17.89 -1.68 6.88
C CYS A 9 19.33 -1.70 7.41
N GLN A 10 20.31 -1.24 6.62
CA GLN A 10 21.69 -1.09 7.09
C GLN A 10 21.82 0.18 7.94
N GLY A 11 22.15 0.02 9.22
CA GLY A 11 22.51 1.14 10.08
C GLY A 11 23.97 1.53 9.92
N LEU A 12 24.31 2.73 10.41
CA LEU A 12 25.67 3.29 10.35
C LEU A 12 26.71 2.45 11.12
N MET A 13 26.29 1.69 12.14
CA MET A 13 27.18 0.88 12.99
C MET A 13 26.75 -0.58 13.12
N ALA A 14 25.53 -0.94 12.74
CA ALA A 14 24.99 -2.28 12.84
C ALA A 14 23.93 -2.52 11.77
N ASN A 15 23.77 -3.75 11.32
CA ASN A 15 22.65 -4.12 10.46
C ASN A 15 21.39 -4.30 11.31
N PHE A 16 20.28 -3.68 10.91
CA PHE A 16 18.98 -3.83 11.57
C PHE A 16 18.09 -4.90 10.91
N SER A 17 18.64 -5.66 9.96
CA SER A 17 17.91 -6.72 9.24
C SER A 17 18.60 -8.07 9.33
N HIS A 18 17.78 -9.10 9.20
CA HIS A 18 18.19 -10.49 9.14
C HIS A 18 17.47 -11.16 7.97
N THR A 19 18.21 -11.85 7.09
CA THR A 19 17.60 -12.50 5.92
C THR A 19 17.18 -13.93 6.24
N VAL A 20 15.88 -14.17 6.07
CA VAL A 20 15.24 -15.47 6.34
C VAL A 20 14.71 -16.04 5.03
N VAL A 21 15.08 -17.29 4.72
CA VAL A 21 14.43 -18.08 3.67
C VAL A 21 13.39 -19.02 4.28
N ASP A 22 13.81 -19.73 5.33
CA ASP A 22 12.96 -20.59 6.14
C ASP A 22 13.11 -20.14 7.60
N PRO A 23 12.03 -19.66 8.25
CA PRO A 23 12.13 -19.23 9.65
C PRO A 23 12.36 -20.41 10.61
N PHE A 24 12.05 -21.65 10.21
CA PHE A 24 12.30 -22.85 11.01
C PHE A 24 13.77 -23.30 10.99
N ASP A 25 14.60 -22.70 10.14
CA ASP A 25 16.06 -22.92 10.08
C ASP A 25 16.83 -21.57 10.07
N ALA A 26 16.28 -20.58 10.79
CA ALA A 26 16.89 -19.26 10.94
C ALA A 26 18.07 -19.24 11.93
N ALA A 27 18.13 -20.20 12.86
CA ALA A 27 19.27 -20.48 13.74
C ALA A 27 19.85 -21.85 13.38
N ASN A 28 21.17 -22.05 13.54
CA ASN A 28 21.89 -23.36 13.54
C ASN A 28 23.38 -23.21 13.13
N LEU A 29 23.97 -22.01 13.18
CA LEU A 29 25.39 -21.86 12.85
C LEU A 29 26.25 -22.54 13.94
N PRO A 30 27.29 -23.31 13.57
CA PRO A 30 28.15 -23.97 14.56
C PRO A 30 28.81 -22.96 15.49
N ASN A 31 28.42 -22.97 16.77
CA ASN A 31 29.09 -22.14 17.77
C ASN A 31 30.54 -22.62 17.93
N SER A 32 31.47 -21.66 17.94
CA SER A 32 32.84 -21.91 18.35
C SER A 32 33.27 -20.81 19.31
N SER A 33 34.17 -21.15 20.22
CA SER A 33 34.76 -20.22 21.17
C SER A 33 36.22 -20.03 20.80
N ALA A 34 36.59 -18.80 20.46
CA ALA A 34 37.99 -18.41 20.31
C ALA A 34 38.32 -17.39 21.39
N ALA A 35 39.42 -17.62 22.10
CA ALA A 35 39.94 -16.62 23.04
C ALA A 35 40.74 -15.58 22.25
N ASN A 36 40.45 -14.30 22.46
CA ASN A 36 41.31 -13.23 22.00
C ASN A 36 42.61 -13.26 22.81
N ASP A 37 43.68 -13.75 22.19
CA ASP A 37 45.02 -13.86 22.78
C ASP A 37 45.87 -12.59 22.57
N GLY A 38 45.26 -11.50 22.09
CA GLY A 38 45.93 -10.23 21.76
C GLY A 38 46.68 -10.26 20.43
N THR A 39 46.58 -11.35 19.65
CA THR A 39 47.10 -11.41 18.29
C THR A 39 46.05 -11.00 17.27
N TYR A 40 46.50 -10.60 16.07
CA TYR A 40 45.60 -10.34 14.95
C TYR A 40 44.67 -11.53 14.65
N TYR A 41 45.18 -12.76 14.77
CA TYR A 41 44.39 -13.97 14.59
C TYR A 41 43.32 -14.12 15.68
N GLY A 42 43.69 -13.94 16.96
CA GLY A 42 42.78 -13.99 18.09
C GLY A 42 41.64 -12.97 17.99
N GLU A 43 41.96 -11.72 17.62
CA GLU A 43 40.96 -10.65 17.40
C GLU A 43 39.97 -11.00 16.28
N HIS A 44 40.46 -11.52 15.14
CA HIS A 44 39.59 -11.89 14.02
C HIS A 44 38.72 -13.11 14.36
N MET A 45 39.27 -14.07 15.10
CA MET A 45 38.51 -15.22 15.55
C MET A 45 37.43 -14.83 16.55
N GLU A 46 37.71 -13.95 17.52
CA GLU A 46 36.70 -13.40 18.44
C GLU A 46 35.58 -12.69 17.67
N TYR A 47 35.93 -11.86 16.68
CA TYR A 47 34.95 -11.21 15.81
C TYR A 47 34.06 -12.23 15.10
N LEU A 48 34.63 -13.25 14.45
CA LEU A 48 33.86 -14.29 13.77
C LEU A 48 32.94 -15.06 14.73
N THR A 49 33.42 -15.43 15.92
CA THR A 49 32.60 -16.15 16.90
C THR A 49 31.50 -15.26 17.47
N GLY A 50 31.77 -13.96 17.65
CA GLY A 50 30.79 -12.96 18.04
C GLY A 50 29.67 -12.82 17.00
N ILE A 51 30.02 -12.72 15.71
CA ILE A 51 29.04 -12.65 14.62
C ILE A 51 28.19 -13.93 14.55
N ILE A 52 28.79 -15.12 14.71
CA ILE A 52 28.04 -16.39 14.73
C ILE A 52 27.05 -16.43 15.90
N ALA A 53 27.52 -16.11 17.12
CA ALA A 53 26.68 -16.12 18.31
C ALA A 53 25.51 -15.12 18.18
N GLN A 54 25.78 -13.92 17.68
CA GLN A 54 24.77 -12.89 17.45
C GLN A 54 23.76 -13.30 16.36
N THR A 55 24.23 -13.94 15.29
CA THR A 55 23.37 -14.44 14.21
C THR A 55 22.43 -15.52 14.73
N ASN A 56 22.94 -16.49 15.51
CA ASN A 56 22.12 -17.51 16.15
C ASN A 56 21.10 -16.89 17.11
N GLN A 57 21.50 -15.93 17.94
CA GLN A 57 20.57 -15.27 18.87
C GLN A 57 19.40 -14.58 18.16
N TYR A 58 19.64 -13.93 17.02
CA TYR A 58 18.56 -13.36 16.21
C TYR A 58 17.73 -14.43 15.50
N GLY A 59 18.40 -15.47 14.98
CA GLY A 59 17.74 -16.62 14.38
C GLY A 59 16.82 -17.37 15.34
N ASP A 60 17.21 -17.50 16.61
CA ASP A 60 16.46 -18.19 17.65
C ASP A 60 15.11 -17.49 17.89
N GLN A 61 15.10 -16.14 17.95
CA GLN A 61 13.84 -15.38 18.10
C GLN A 61 12.88 -15.59 16.93
N ILE A 62 13.42 -15.66 15.71
CA ILE A 62 12.64 -15.92 14.49
C ILE A 62 12.09 -17.35 14.51
N ASN A 63 12.93 -18.31 14.90
CA ASN A 63 12.58 -19.71 15.01
C ASN A 63 11.47 -19.95 16.04
N ASP A 64 11.64 -19.39 17.24
CA ASP A 64 10.69 -19.48 18.34
C ASP A 64 9.33 -18.91 17.92
N ALA A 65 9.31 -17.73 17.29
CA ALA A 65 8.07 -17.13 16.80
C ALA A 65 7.41 -17.99 15.72
N ALA A 66 8.17 -18.48 14.73
CA ALA A 66 7.58 -19.32 13.68
C ALA A 66 7.03 -20.65 14.22
N ASN A 67 7.69 -21.26 15.22
CA ASN A 67 7.20 -22.47 15.89
C ASN A 67 5.96 -22.21 16.77
N ALA A 68 5.85 -21.03 17.39
CA ALA A 68 4.70 -20.65 18.20
C ALA A 68 3.51 -20.15 17.37
N GLY A 69 3.77 -19.69 16.14
CA GLY A 69 2.79 -19.10 15.24
C GLY A 69 1.88 -20.10 14.55
N ASN A 70 0.92 -19.57 13.80
CA ASN A 70 -0.03 -20.36 13.03
C ASN A 70 -0.42 -19.65 11.72
N THR A 71 -0.89 -20.44 10.75
CA THR A 71 -1.56 -20.00 9.52
C THR A 71 -2.85 -20.78 9.39
N LEU A 72 -3.97 -20.08 9.23
CA LEU A 72 -5.32 -20.65 9.17
C LEU A 72 -5.88 -20.68 7.74
N SER A 73 -5.38 -19.83 6.83
CA SER A 73 -5.85 -19.81 5.45
C SER A 73 -5.38 -21.03 4.66
N SER A 74 -6.30 -21.63 3.92
CA SER A 74 -6.02 -22.70 2.96
C SER A 74 -5.68 -22.18 1.56
N LEU A 75 -5.51 -20.86 1.39
CA LEU A 75 -5.38 -20.21 0.09
C LEU A 75 -3.94 -20.00 -0.37
N TYR A 76 -2.94 -20.25 0.49
CA TYR A 76 -1.54 -20.18 0.09
C TYR A 76 -1.22 -21.27 -0.94
N ASP A 77 -0.69 -20.86 -2.10
CA ASP A 77 -0.21 -21.77 -3.14
C ASP A 77 1.31 -21.98 -3.01
N SER A 78 1.72 -23.22 -2.78
CA SER A 78 3.13 -23.60 -2.64
C SER A 78 3.95 -23.39 -3.92
N ASN A 79 3.30 -23.21 -5.07
CA ASN A 79 3.97 -22.88 -6.33
C ASN A 79 4.15 -21.37 -6.54
N ASN A 80 3.65 -20.55 -5.61
CA ASN A 80 3.82 -19.10 -5.62
C ASN A 80 4.83 -18.70 -4.53
N PRO A 81 6.09 -18.36 -4.89
CA PRO A 81 7.12 -18.02 -3.91
C PRO A 81 6.78 -16.83 -3.02
N LEU A 82 5.98 -15.86 -3.51
CA LEU A 82 5.54 -14.74 -2.69
C LEU A 82 4.49 -15.18 -1.67
N ALA A 83 3.62 -16.13 -2.01
CA ALA A 83 2.64 -16.69 -1.09
C ALA A 83 3.31 -17.43 0.07
N GLU A 84 4.35 -18.23 -0.20
CA GLU A 84 5.13 -18.91 0.85
C GLU A 84 5.91 -17.91 1.74
N GLN A 85 6.47 -16.84 1.15
CA GLN A 85 7.09 -15.78 1.96
C GLN A 85 6.07 -15.09 2.88
N LEU A 86 4.89 -14.73 2.36
CA LEU A 86 3.83 -14.09 3.16
C LEU A 86 3.26 -15.04 4.23
N LYS A 87 3.16 -16.33 3.95
CA LYS A 87 2.79 -17.36 4.93
C LYS A 87 3.79 -17.40 6.09
N ASN A 88 5.09 -17.35 5.80
CA ASN A 88 6.12 -17.26 6.84
C ASN A 88 6.01 -15.97 7.66
N VAL A 89 5.66 -14.85 7.03
CA VAL A 89 5.36 -13.59 7.74
C VAL A 89 4.16 -13.75 8.67
N ALA A 90 3.07 -14.38 8.22
CA ALA A 90 1.89 -14.64 9.07
C ALA A 90 2.23 -15.53 10.28
N LEU A 91 3.04 -16.58 10.09
CA LEU A 91 3.57 -17.41 11.19
C LEU A 91 4.34 -16.56 12.21
N MET A 92 5.30 -15.77 11.74
CA MET A 92 6.12 -14.94 12.64
C MET A 92 5.28 -13.91 13.41
N ILE A 93 4.35 -13.22 12.75
CA ILE A 93 3.50 -12.21 13.40
C ILE A 93 2.57 -12.86 14.43
N SER A 94 1.92 -13.98 14.07
CA SER A 94 1.00 -14.68 14.97
C SER A 94 1.71 -15.33 16.16
N GLY A 95 2.96 -15.76 15.98
CA GLY A 95 3.83 -16.26 17.03
C GLY A 95 4.44 -15.19 17.94
N GLY A 96 4.17 -13.91 17.67
CA GLY A 96 4.56 -12.79 18.53
C GLY A 96 5.89 -12.14 18.18
N LEU A 97 6.45 -12.36 16.99
CA LEU A 97 7.64 -11.63 16.56
C LEU A 97 7.33 -10.12 16.51
N GLU A 98 8.15 -9.31 17.17
CA GLU A 98 7.91 -7.87 17.32
C GLU A 98 8.51 -7.00 16.19
N THR A 99 9.10 -7.64 15.18
CA THR A 99 9.67 -7.00 13.98
C THR A 99 8.66 -6.06 13.34
N LYS A 100 9.10 -4.83 13.02
CA LYS A 100 8.23 -3.77 12.51
C LYS A 100 8.09 -3.75 10.98
N VAL A 101 9.10 -4.27 10.27
CA VAL A 101 9.16 -4.22 8.81
C VAL A 101 9.58 -5.58 8.28
N TYR A 102 8.80 -6.10 7.34
CA TYR A 102 9.14 -7.29 6.55
C TYR A 102 9.32 -6.84 5.10
N ILE A 103 10.44 -7.22 4.49
CA ILE A 103 10.73 -6.96 3.07
C ILE A 103 10.71 -8.30 2.37
N LEU A 104 9.88 -8.41 1.33
CA LEU A 104 9.69 -9.62 0.53
C LEU A 104 10.04 -9.30 -0.91
N ASN A 105 10.59 -10.29 -1.61
CA ASN A 105 11.02 -10.12 -3.00
C ASN A 105 10.11 -10.89 -3.95
N VAL A 106 9.73 -10.22 -5.03
CA VAL A 106 9.08 -10.82 -6.21
C VAL A 106 9.87 -10.42 -7.45
N ASN A 107 10.43 -11.43 -8.12
CA ASN A 107 11.30 -11.23 -9.27
C ASN A 107 10.53 -11.44 -10.59
N GLY A 108 11.18 -11.16 -11.72
CA GLY A 108 10.67 -11.47 -13.05
C GLY A 108 9.93 -10.33 -13.73
N PHE A 109 9.72 -9.19 -13.06
CA PHE A 109 9.08 -8.01 -13.66
C PHE A 109 9.97 -7.28 -14.68
N ASP A 110 11.27 -7.60 -14.75
CA ASP A 110 12.17 -7.00 -15.74
C ASP A 110 12.05 -7.64 -17.15
N THR A 111 10.91 -7.46 -17.77
CA THR A 111 10.57 -8.02 -19.10
C THR A 111 10.63 -6.94 -20.16
N HIS A 112 11.17 -7.25 -21.34
CA HIS A 112 11.22 -6.33 -22.49
C HIS A 112 10.45 -6.84 -23.71
N ASP A 113 9.86 -8.02 -23.60
CA ASP A 113 9.09 -8.73 -24.62
C ASP A 113 8.07 -9.67 -23.95
N ASN A 114 7.13 -10.21 -24.72
CA ASN A 114 6.16 -11.22 -24.26
C ASN A 114 5.40 -10.85 -22.96
N GLN A 115 5.23 -9.55 -22.71
CA GLN A 115 4.51 -9.03 -21.55
C GLN A 115 3.04 -9.43 -21.59
N ILE A 116 2.46 -9.36 -22.79
CA ILE A 116 1.12 -9.85 -23.13
C ILE A 116 1.18 -10.94 -24.20
N LEU A 117 0.10 -11.72 -24.35
CA LEU A 117 -0.03 -12.67 -25.46
C LEU A 117 -1.02 -12.15 -26.51
N GLY A 118 -0.51 -11.71 -27.66
CA GLY A 118 -1.33 -11.12 -28.72
C GLY A 118 -1.91 -9.77 -28.29
N SER A 119 -3.24 -9.66 -28.23
CA SER A 119 -3.94 -8.44 -27.77
C SER A 119 -4.62 -8.61 -26.40
N ASP A 120 -4.41 -9.76 -25.74
CA ASP A 120 -5.05 -10.07 -24.47
C ASP A 120 -4.15 -9.67 -23.30
N THR A 121 -4.55 -8.62 -22.58
CA THR A 121 -3.83 -8.08 -21.43
C THR A 121 -3.93 -8.97 -20.18
N THR A 122 -4.72 -10.05 -20.22
CA THR A 122 -4.89 -11.01 -19.12
C THR A 122 -3.98 -12.23 -19.25
N LEU A 123 -3.24 -12.33 -20.35
CA LEU A 123 -2.30 -13.40 -20.65
C LEU A 123 -0.88 -12.84 -20.82
N GLY A 124 0.13 -13.71 -20.75
CA GLY A 124 1.55 -13.34 -20.90
C GLY A 124 2.30 -13.26 -19.57
N THR A 125 3.61 -13.00 -19.66
CA THR A 125 4.50 -13.06 -18.48
C THR A 125 4.10 -12.03 -17.42
N HIS A 126 3.77 -10.80 -17.83
CA HIS A 126 3.42 -9.75 -16.88
C HIS A 126 2.09 -10.03 -16.18
N ALA A 127 1.08 -10.53 -16.92
CA ALA A 127 -0.21 -10.92 -16.34
C ALA A 127 -0.05 -12.05 -15.31
N ASN A 128 0.80 -13.05 -15.60
CA ASN A 128 1.11 -14.14 -14.68
C ASN A 128 1.78 -13.63 -13.39
N LEU A 129 2.73 -12.68 -13.50
CA LEU A 129 3.39 -12.08 -12.34
C LEU A 129 2.41 -11.25 -11.49
N MET A 130 1.55 -10.47 -12.14
CA MET A 130 0.49 -9.73 -11.44
C MET A 130 -0.48 -10.67 -10.73
N LYS A 131 -0.81 -11.83 -11.33
CA LYS A 131 -1.60 -12.87 -10.67
C LYS A 131 -0.89 -13.44 -9.45
N GLN A 132 0.42 -13.73 -9.54
CA GLN A 132 1.21 -14.19 -8.37
C GLN A 132 1.13 -13.19 -7.22
N VAL A 133 1.29 -11.90 -7.50
CA VAL A 133 1.16 -10.84 -6.49
C VAL A 133 -0.25 -10.80 -5.89
N SER A 134 -1.29 -10.80 -6.75
CA SER A 134 -2.68 -10.74 -6.33
C SER A 134 -3.09 -11.94 -5.45
N ASP A 135 -2.78 -13.17 -5.89
CA ASP A 135 -3.14 -14.39 -5.16
C ASP A 135 -2.44 -14.46 -3.80
N ALA A 136 -1.14 -14.12 -3.76
CA ALA A 136 -0.34 -14.16 -2.54
C ALA A 136 -0.85 -13.14 -1.50
N ILE A 137 -1.11 -11.90 -1.92
CA ILE A 137 -1.68 -10.86 -1.06
C ILE A 137 -3.09 -11.23 -0.60
N TYR A 138 -3.91 -11.84 -1.46
CA TYR A 138 -5.25 -12.28 -1.10
C TYR A 138 -5.22 -13.38 -0.03
N ALA A 139 -4.40 -14.42 -0.21
CA ALA A 139 -4.22 -15.48 0.79
C ALA A 139 -3.71 -14.93 2.12
N PHE A 140 -2.75 -14.00 2.08
CA PHE A 140 -2.22 -13.37 3.29
C PHE A 140 -3.25 -12.53 4.05
N GLN A 141 -4.04 -11.70 3.35
CA GLN A 141 -5.08 -10.90 4.00
C GLN A 141 -6.22 -11.76 4.55
N ASP A 142 -6.57 -12.85 3.89
CA ASP A 142 -7.52 -13.85 4.41
C ASP A 142 -6.98 -14.48 5.71
N ASP A 143 -5.71 -14.88 5.70
CA ASP A 143 -5.06 -15.49 6.87
C ASP A 143 -5.00 -14.54 8.06
N LEU A 144 -4.57 -13.29 7.84
CA LEU A 144 -4.56 -12.28 8.90
C LEU A 144 -5.95 -12.04 9.49
N LYS A 145 -7.00 -12.04 8.67
CA LYS A 145 -8.39 -11.91 9.16
C LYS A 145 -8.81 -13.12 10.00
N LEU A 146 -8.47 -14.34 9.56
CA LEU A 146 -8.76 -15.56 10.32
C LEU A 146 -8.01 -15.58 11.66
N LEU A 147 -6.80 -15.02 11.69
CA LEU A 147 -5.97 -14.89 12.89
C LEU A 147 -6.39 -13.69 13.78
N GLY A 148 -7.24 -12.77 13.30
CA GLY A 148 -7.61 -11.55 14.01
C GLY A 148 -6.48 -10.51 14.11
N LEU A 149 -5.59 -10.49 13.11
CA LEU A 149 -4.38 -9.68 13.04
C LEU A 149 -4.42 -8.64 11.89
N GLU A 150 -5.51 -8.59 11.13
CA GLU A 150 -5.65 -7.77 9.91
C GLU A 150 -5.46 -6.27 10.15
N LYS A 151 -5.74 -5.79 11.36
CA LYS A 151 -5.57 -4.38 11.76
C LYS A 151 -4.16 -4.04 12.25
N ARG A 152 -3.28 -5.03 12.40
CA ARG A 152 -1.89 -4.86 12.84
C ARG A 152 -0.90 -4.82 11.68
N VAL A 153 -1.37 -4.99 10.45
CA VAL A 153 -0.52 -5.10 9.26
C VAL A 153 -1.04 -4.18 8.16
N ALA A 154 -0.13 -3.40 7.60
CA ALA A 154 -0.30 -2.71 6.33
C ALA A 154 0.85 -3.11 5.42
N GLY A 155 0.56 -3.25 4.13
CA GLY A 155 1.53 -3.65 3.12
C GLY A 155 1.57 -2.66 1.95
N MET A 156 2.73 -2.59 1.32
CA MET A 156 2.99 -1.73 0.18
C MET A 156 3.92 -2.45 -0.80
N THR A 157 3.65 -2.35 -2.10
CA THR A 157 4.60 -2.73 -3.15
C THR A 157 5.50 -1.55 -3.49
N PHE A 158 6.74 -1.80 -3.89
CA PHE A 158 7.57 -0.79 -4.55
C PHE A 158 8.37 -1.43 -5.68
N SER A 159 8.84 -0.61 -6.62
CA SER A 159 9.70 -1.02 -7.72
C SER A 159 10.72 0.07 -7.99
N GLU A 160 11.89 -0.33 -8.51
CA GLU A 160 12.96 0.59 -8.90
C GLU A 160 12.69 1.30 -10.24
N PHE A 161 11.79 0.76 -11.06
CA PHE A 161 11.37 1.35 -12.33
C PHE A 161 9.86 1.15 -12.56
N GLY A 162 9.29 2.02 -13.38
CA GLY A 162 8.02 1.79 -14.04
C GLY A 162 8.18 1.29 -15.47
N ARG A 163 7.09 1.33 -16.24
CA ARG A 163 7.11 0.95 -17.66
C ARG A 163 6.68 2.12 -18.53
N GLN A 164 7.32 2.24 -19.68
CA GLN A 164 6.89 3.17 -20.71
C GLN A 164 5.50 2.78 -21.23
N ILE A 165 4.73 3.78 -21.66
CA ILE A 165 3.43 3.55 -22.31
C ILE A 165 3.58 3.23 -23.80
N ALA A 166 4.76 3.50 -24.36
CA ALA A 166 5.11 3.15 -25.73
C ALA A 166 5.58 1.69 -25.82
N SER A 167 5.04 0.94 -26.77
CA SER A 167 5.59 -0.37 -27.14
C SER A 167 6.96 -0.21 -27.79
N ASN A 168 7.89 -1.09 -27.48
CA ASN A 168 9.16 -1.24 -28.17
C ASN A 168 9.01 -2.15 -29.41
N ALA A 169 10.12 -2.35 -30.14
CA ALA A 169 10.14 -3.14 -31.38
C ALA A 169 9.97 -4.67 -31.17
N SER A 170 9.90 -5.11 -29.92
CA SER A 170 9.77 -6.53 -29.52
C SER A 170 8.38 -6.83 -28.93
N GLU A 171 7.39 -5.98 -29.17
CA GLU A 171 6.03 -6.11 -28.63
C GLU A 171 6.01 -6.15 -27.07
N GLY A 172 6.96 -5.45 -26.43
CA GLY A 172 7.02 -5.22 -25.00
C GLY A 172 7.21 -3.73 -24.68
N THR A 173 7.67 -3.40 -23.47
CA THR A 173 7.89 -2.01 -23.03
C THR A 173 9.22 -1.87 -22.30
N ASP A 174 9.89 -0.75 -22.53
CA ASP A 174 11.14 -0.41 -21.84
C ASP A 174 10.87 0.24 -20.47
N HIS A 175 11.93 0.47 -19.69
CA HIS A 175 11.84 1.10 -18.37
C HIS A 175 11.30 2.52 -18.47
N GLY A 176 10.41 2.88 -17.54
CA GLY A 176 9.87 4.22 -17.38
C GLY A 176 9.99 4.72 -15.93
N ASP A 177 9.64 5.97 -15.70
CA ASP A 177 9.89 6.66 -14.42
C ASP A 177 8.68 6.65 -13.46
N ALA A 178 7.55 6.10 -13.88
CA ALA A 178 6.30 6.10 -13.10
C ALA A 178 5.57 4.74 -13.20
N ALA A 179 5.01 4.29 -12.08
CA ALA A 179 4.19 3.09 -11.98
C ALA A 179 3.09 3.25 -10.91
N PRO A 180 2.00 2.46 -11.01
CA PRO A 180 1.09 2.28 -9.89
C PRO A 180 1.80 1.66 -8.69
N LEU A 181 1.44 2.12 -7.50
CA LEU A 181 1.87 1.55 -6.23
C LEU A 181 0.65 0.94 -5.54
N PHE A 182 0.74 -0.33 -5.14
CA PHE A 182 -0.33 -1.02 -4.43
C PHE A 182 -0.11 -0.93 -2.93
N LEU A 183 -1.14 -0.47 -2.22
CA LEU A 183 -1.27 -0.56 -0.78
C LEU A 183 -2.34 -1.59 -0.44
N PHE A 184 -2.12 -2.41 0.59
CA PHE A 184 -3.10 -3.39 1.08
C PHE A 184 -3.12 -3.46 2.62
N GLY A 185 -4.24 -3.90 3.18
CA GLY A 185 -4.49 -3.96 4.63
C GLY A 185 -5.84 -3.36 5.01
N ASP A 186 -6.35 -3.74 6.18
CA ASP A 186 -7.72 -3.36 6.64
C ASP A 186 -7.83 -1.87 7.01
N CYS A 187 -6.70 -1.22 7.28
CA CYS A 187 -6.62 0.14 7.82
C CYS A 187 -6.52 1.23 6.74
N LEU A 188 -6.56 0.86 5.46
CA LEU A 188 -6.45 1.78 4.33
C LEU A 188 -7.80 2.44 4.02
N GLU A 189 -7.78 3.73 3.69
CA GLU A 189 -9.01 4.53 3.53
C GLU A 189 -9.59 4.54 2.10
N THR A 190 -8.79 4.17 1.11
CA THR A 190 -9.13 4.30 -0.29
C THR A 190 -8.65 3.13 -1.13
N SER A 191 -9.47 2.79 -2.14
CA SER A 191 -9.15 1.78 -3.14
C SER A 191 -8.36 2.33 -4.34
N LEU A 192 -8.40 3.65 -4.56
CA LEU A 192 -7.64 4.33 -5.61
C LEU A 192 -7.25 5.72 -5.11
N TYR A 193 -5.98 6.07 -5.24
CA TYR A 193 -5.47 7.38 -4.84
C TYR A 193 -4.69 8.01 -5.99
N GLY A 194 -4.93 9.30 -6.22
CA GLY A 194 -4.29 10.07 -7.28
C GLY A 194 -5.09 10.13 -8.58
N PRO A 195 -4.68 11.02 -9.51
CA PRO A 195 -5.31 11.16 -10.81
C PRO A 195 -4.95 10.00 -11.73
N ASN A 196 -5.84 9.69 -12.69
CA ASN A 196 -5.50 8.80 -13.79
C ASN A 196 -4.59 9.53 -14.80
N PRO A 197 -3.56 8.86 -15.33
CA PRO A 197 -2.72 9.47 -16.35
C PRO A 197 -3.52 9.68 -17.64
N THR A 198 -3.28 10.80 -18.32
CA THR A 198 -3.87 11.05 -19.65
C THR A 198 -2.95 10.49 -20.72
N ILE A 199 -3.42 9.49 -21.46
CA ILE A 199 -2.68 8.88 -22.57
C ILE A 199 -3.10 9.56 -23.89
N PRO A 200 -2.18 10.19 -24.64
CA PRO A 200 -2.51 10.79 -25.92
C PRO A 200 -2.83 9.72 -26.97
N ALA A 201 -3.70 10.06 -27.93
CA ALA A 201 -4.05 9.14 -29.03
C ALA A 201 -2.87 8.79 -29.95
N GLN A 202 -1.81 9.60 -29.94
CA GLN A 202 -0.55 9.33 -30.60
C GLN A 202 0.52 9.22 -29.53
N VAL A 203 1.06 8.02 -29.34
CA VAL A 203 2.12 7.73 -28.37
C VAL A 203 3.45 7.78 -29.13
N SER A 204 4.34 8.69 -28.76
CA SER A 204 5.68 8.73 -29.34
C SER A 204 6.51 7.54 -28.87
N ASN A 205 7.46 7.10 -29.70
CA ASN A 205 8.43 6.09 -29.28
C ASN A 205 9.12 6.52 -27.98
N GLN A 206 9.31 5.57 -27.08
CA GLN A 206 9.89 5.76 -25.76
C GLN A 206 9.13 6.69 -24.81
N ALA A 207 7.83 6.94 -25.07
CA ALA A 207 7.02 7.76 -24.17
C ALA A 207 6.85 7.08 -22.79
N GLY A 208 7.27 7.80 -21.75
CA GLY A 208 6.93 7.52 -20.36
C GLY A 208 5.77 8.40 -19.86
N LEU A 209 5.39 8.20 -18.60
CA LEU A 209 4.47 9.08 -17.89
C LEU A 209 5.23 9.90 -16.85
N PRO A 210 4.86 11.18 -16.65
CA PRO A 210 5.40 11.94 -15.54
C PRO A 210 4.89 11.35 -14.22
N MET A 211 5.75 11.44 -13.21
CA MET A 211 5.37 11.15 -11.84
C MET A 211 4.30 12.15 -11.36
N MET A 212 3.12 11.64 -11.00
CA MET A 212 1.99 12.48 -10.53
C MET A 212 1.94 12.61 -9.01
N ILE A 213 2.47 11.61 -8.31
CA ILE A 213 2.68 11.59 -6.86
C ILE A 213 4.13 11.19 -6.64
N ASP A 214 4.85 11.97 -5.85
CA ASP A 214 6.21 11.59 -5.46
C ASP A 214 6.15 10.35 -4.57
N PHE A 215 6.81 9.26 -4.97
CA PHE A 215 6.76 8.03 -4.18
C PHE A 215 7.26 8.26 -2.75
N ARG A 216 8.20 9.20 -2.55
CA ARG A 216 8.74 9.54 -1.23
C ARG A 216 7.68 10.10 -0.29
N ASP A 217 6.68 10.80 -0.83
CA ASP A 217 5.53 11.27 -0.05
C ASP A 217 4.68 10.11 0.46
N VAL A 218 4.61 8.99 -0.27
CA VAL A 218 3.94 7.76 0.21
C VAL A 218 4.71 7.17 1.40
N TYR A 219 6.04 7.04 1.32
CA TYR A 219 6.86 6.59 2.45
C TYR A 219 6.72 7.52 3.66
N ALA A 220 6.78 8.83 3.45
CA ALA A 220 6.61 9.82 4.50
C ALA A 220 5.21 9.73 5.16
N SER A 221 4.18 9.47 4.37
CA SER A 221 2.81 9.26 4.86
C SER A 221 2.70 7.98 5.70
N LEU A 222 3.36 6.89 5.32
CA LEU A 222 3.42 5.68 6.14
C LEU A 222 4.17 5.93 7.46
N LEU A 223 5.31 6.64 7.44
CA LEU A 223 6.04 7.01 8.66
C LEU A 223 5.20 7.84 9.62
N ARG A 224 4.47 8.83 9.09
CA ARG A 224 3.57 9.65 9.90
C ARG A 224 2.40 8.83 10.45
N TYR A 225 1.59 8.24 9.57
CA TYR A 225 0.28 7.69 9.96
C TYR A 225 0.34 6.26 10.50
N TRP A 226 1.27 5.42 10.03
CA TRP A 226 1.41 4.05 10.55
C TRP A 226 2.29 4.00 11.79
N PHE A 227 3.44 4.67 11.72
CA PHE A 227 4.46 4.63 12.77
C PHE A 227 4.35 5.76 13.80
N GLY A 228 3.47 6.74 13.58
CA GLY A 228 3.26 7.85 14.52
C GLY A 228 4.47 8.78 14.65
N VAL A 229 5.31 8.87 13.61
CA VAL A 229 6.52 9.69 13.63
C VAL A 229 6.12 11.16 13.45
N GLU A 230 6.64 12.05 14.30
CA GLU A 230 6.36 13.48 14.25
C GLU A 230 6.77 14.12 12.90
N ASP A 231 5.96 15.05 12.42
CA ASP A 231 6.12 15.73 11.13
C ASP A 231 7.52 16.30 10.92
N ALA A 232 8.08 16.96 11.95
CA ALA A 232 9.40 17.56 11.87
C ALA A 232 10.50 16.50 11.68
N THR A 233 10.36 15.34 12.34
CA THR A 233 11.27 14.21 12.17
C THR A 233 11.14 13.61 10.78
N VAL A 234 9.91 13.36 10.30
CA VAL A 234 9.69 12.84 8.95
C VAL A 234 10.27 13.80 7.91
N GLN A 235 9.96 15.10 7.98
CA GLN A 235 10.48 16.10 7.04
C GLN A 235 12.02 16.16 7.04
N SER A 236 12.69 15.94 8.17
CA SER A 236 14.16 15.91 8.22
C SER A 236 14.80 14.73 7.48
N MET A 237 14.02 13.68 7.17
CA MET A 237 14.47 12.51 6.42
C MET A 237 14.38 12.69 4.90
N PHE A 238 13.67 13.72 4.42
CA PHE A 238 13.43 13.95 2.99
C PHE A 238 13.93 15.33 2.56
N GLU A 239 14.57 15.39 1.38
CA GLU A 239 15.13 16.64 0.85
C GLU A 239 14.04 17.56 0.27
N HIS A 240 12.91 17.01 -0.17
CA HIS A 240 11.78 17.78 -0.71
C HIS A 240 10.78 18.14 0.37
N SER A 241 9.92 19.13 0.11
CA SER A 241 8.79 19.45 0.99
C SER A 241 7.78 18.31 0.92
N VAL A 242 7.59 17.60 2.03
CA VAL A 242 6.72 16.43 2.08
C VAL A 242 5.26 16.84 1.93
N THR A 243 4.54 16.15 1.05
CA THR A 243 3.08 16.23 0.96
C THR A 243 2.48 14.98 1.59
N TYR A 244 1.82 15.10 2.73
CA TYR A 244 1.19 13.93 3.36
C TYR A 244 -0.11 13.53 2.65
N HIS A 245 -0.19 12.25 2.29
CA HIS A 245 -1.35 11.64 1.67
C HIS A 245 -2.10 10.80 2.70
N ASN A 246 -3.40 11.06 2.86
CA ASN A 246 -4.24 10.32 3.79
C ASN A 246 -4.58 8.92 3.24
N ILE A 247 -3.63 7.99 3.37
CA ILE A 247 -3.71 6.62 2.85
C ILE A 247 -4.02 5.57 3.92
N ILE A 248 -3.85 5.91 5.20
CA ILE A 248 -4.14 5.08 6.37
C ILE A 248 -5.05 5.87 7.29
N GLY A 249 -6.15 5.29 7.76
CA GLY A 249 -7.03 6.01 8.70
C GLY A 249 -8.00 5.21 9.54
N GLY A 250 -7.87 3.89 9.61
CA GLY A 250 -8.79 3.07 10.40
C GLY A 250 -8.34 2.69 11.82
N CYS A 251 -7.04 2.43 12.02
CA CYS A 251 -6.64 1.50 13.09
C CYS A 251 -5.77 2.08 14.21
N ASN A 252 -5.11 3.21 13.99
CA ASN A 252 -4.15 3.80 14.95
C ASN A 252 -4.52 5.22 15.39
N LEU A 253 -5.75 5.69 15.16
CA LEU A 253 -6.13 7.06 15.53
C LEU A 253 -6.28 7.19 17.04
N SER A 254 -5.47 8.08 17.62
CA SER A 254 -5.79 8.69 18.91
C SER A 254 -7.10 9.48 18.80
N THR A 255 -7.82 9.65 19.90
CA THR A 255 -9.14 10.32 19.91
C THR A 255 -9.09 11.76 19.36
N ASP A 256 -7.92 12.41 19.42
CA ASP A 256 -7.69 13.77 18.94
C ASP A 256 -7.40 13.83 17.42
N GLU A 257 -6.75 12.82 16.85
CA GLU A 257 -6.55 12.69 15.40
C GLU A 257 -7.82 12.21 14.70
N GLN A 258 -8.67 11.44 15.38
CA GLN A 258 -9.98 11.06 14.89
C GLN A 258 -10.85 12.30 14.62
N ASN A 259 -10.82 13.29 15.52
CA ASN A 259 -11.51 14.58 15.33
C ASN A 259 -10.91 15.43 14.20
N SER A 260 -9.59 15.34 13.97
CA SER A 260 -8.90 16.08 12.91
C SER A 260 -9.05 15.41 11.53
N MET A 261 -9.21 14.09 11.47
CA MET A 261 -9.55 13.34 10.25
C MET A 261 -11.05 13.37 9.93
N THR A 262 -11.91 13.68 10.90
CA THR A 262 -13.32 13.99 10.61
C THR A 262 -13.42 15.22 9.68
N GLU A 263 -12.42 16.10 9.69
CA GLU A 263 -12.30 17.22 8.73
C GLU A 263 -11.68 16.82 7.36
N SER A 264 -11.03 15.65 7.25
CA SER A 264 -10.25 15.23 6.06
C SER A 264 -10.86 14.04 5.28
N LEU A 265 -11.94 13.44 5.79
CA LEU A 265 -12.74 12.45 5.08
C LEU A 265 -13.68 13.13 4.06
N SER A 266 -13.09 13.83 3.08
CA SER A 266 -13.88 14.55 2.08
C SER A 266 -14.81 13.60 1.31
N SER A 267 -16.07 13.99 1.22
CA SER A 267 -17.04 13.33 0.38
C SER A 267 -16.59 13.46 -1.09
N ILE A 268 -16.73 12.38 -1.85
CA ILE A 268 -16.34 12.36 -3.26
C ILE A 268 -17.50 11.93 -4.14
N VAL A 269 -17.58 12.52 -5.33
CA VAL A 269 -18.51 12.09 -6.36
C VAL A 269 -17.76 11.29 -7.42
N TYR A 270 -18.28 10.12 -7.80
CA TYR A 270 -17.66 9.28 -8.82
C TYR A 270 -18.71 8.50 -9.66
N PRO A 271 -18.48 8.26 -10.96
CA PRO A 271 -17.42 8.89 -11.76
C PRO A 271 -17.58 10.42 -11.78
N ASN A 272 -16.48 11.16 -11.92
CA ASN A 272 -16.50 12.61 -12.03
C ASN A 272 -15.27 13.05 -12.85
N PRO A 273 -15.44 13.53 -14.09
CA PRO A 273 -16.71 13.84 -14.76
C PRO A 273 -17.66 12.65 -14.97
N CYS A 274 -18.96 12.93 -15.04
CA CYS A 274 -20.04 11.94 -15.19
C CYS A 274 -20.98 12.25 -16.34
N GLY A 275 -21.72 11.22 -16.80
CA GLY A 275 -22.88 11.36 -17.67
C GLY A 275 -24.16 11.64 -16.86
N ASP A 276 -25.20 10.85 -17.09
CA ASP A 276 -26.49 11.01 -16.37
C ASP A 276 -26.53 10.32 -14.98
N LYS A 277 -25.45 9.65 -14.58
CA LYS A 277 -25.37 8.96 -13.28
C LYS A 277 -24.03 9.22 -12.61
N ALA A 278 -24.09 9.44 -11.31
CA ALA A 278 -22.92 9.47 -10.44
C ALA A 278 -23.27 8.88 -9.07
N THR A 279 -22.27 8.61 -8.25
CA THR A 279 -22.44 8.14 -6.86
C THR A 279 -21.68 9.08 -5.94
N LEU A 280 -22.32 9.50 -4.87
CA LEU A 280 -21.69 10.24 -3.78
C LEU A 280 -21.23 9.23 -2.71
N LYS A 281 -19.91 9.16 -2.46
CA LYS A 281 -19.37 8.57 -1.23
C LYS A 281 -19.39 9.65 -0.16
N VAL A 282 -20.11 9.41 0.93
CA VAL A 282 -20.22 10.30 2.08
C VAL A 282 -20.13 9.49 3.36
N ASN A 283 -19.40 9.97 4.36
CA ASN A 283 -19.40 9.36 5.68
C ASN A 283 -20.51 9.95 6.52
N GLY A 284 -21.44 9.10 6.97
CA GLY A 284 -22.54 9.55 7.82
C GLY A 284 -22.05 9.82 9.24
N GLU A 285 -22.44 10.94 9.81
CA GLU A 285 -22.13 11.32 11.19
C GLU A 285 -23.15 10.83 12.23
N GLY A 286 -24.12 9.99 11.81
CA GLY A 286 -25.19 9.54 12.69
C GLY A 286 -26.26 10.61 12.92
N GLY A 287 -27.24 10.69 12.03
CA GLY A 287 -28.33 11.67 12.16
C GLY A 287 -28.99 12.01 10.84
N ASN A 288 -29.79 13.09 10.84
CA ASN A 288 -30.47 13.56 9.64
C ASN A 288 -29.45 14.21 8.69
N VAL A 289 -29.48 13.78 7.43
CA VAL A 289 -28.62 14.26 6.36
C VAL A 289 -29.48 14.69 5.18
N LYS A 290 -29.11 15.83 4.58
CA LYS A 290 -29.74 16.36 3.37
C LYS A 290 -28.69 16.62 2.30
N ILE A 291 -28.91 16.10 1.10
CA ILE A 291 -27.98 16.19 -0.03
C ILE A 291 -28.70 16.82 -1.22
N GLU A 292 -28.13 17.90 -1.73
CA GLU A 292 -28.72 18.75 -2.77
C GLU A 292 -27.65 19.18 -3.78
N ILE A 293 -28.03 19.32 -5.04
CA ILE A 293 -27.17 19.78 -6.14
C ILE A 293 -27.52 21.22 -6.46
N TYR A 294 -26.50 22.07 -6.55
CA TYR A 294 -26.60 23.49 -6.89
C TYR A 294 -25.80 23.81 -8.14
N ASP A 295 -26.25 24.80 -8.91
CA ASP A 295 -25.43 25.40 -9.98
C ASP A 295 -24.39 26.38 -9.43
N MET A 296 -23.50 26.88 -10.30
CA MET A 296 -22.47 27.86 -9.93
C MET A 296 -23.02 29.23 -9.51
N GLN A 297 -24.31 29.51 -9.75
CA GLN A 297 -25.00 30.71 -9.28
C GLN A 297 -25.72 30.48 -7.92
N GLY A 298 -25.57 29.29 -7.33
CA GLY A 298 -26.17 28.93 -6.04
C GLY A 298 -27.66 28.60 -6.12
N ARG A 299 -28.22 28.36 -7.31
CA ARG A 299 -29.62 27.90 -7.47
C ARG A 299 -29.68 26.40 -7.25
N MET A 300 -30.64 25.95 -6.44
CA MET A 300 -30.87 24.53 -6.20
C MET A 300 -31.46 23.89 -7.46
N MET A 301 -30.78 22.86 -7.97
CA MET A 301 -31.14 22.15 -9.18
C MET A 301 -31.88 20.85 -8.88
N LYS A 302 -31.43 20.10 -7.87
CA LYS A 302 -32.01 18.79 -7.54
C LYS A 302 -31.76 18.40 -6.08
N SER A 303 -32.74 17.76 -5.44
CA SER A 303 -32.54 17.06 -4.17
C SER A 303 -32.20 15.59 -4.46
N VAL A 304 -31.14 15.09 -3.82
CA VAL A 304 -30.60 13.74 -4.05
C VAL A 304 -31.05 12.79 -2.94
N PHE A 305 -30.95 13.23 -1.69
CA PHE A 305 -31.26 12.40 -0.53
C PHE A 305 -31.67 13.28 0.65
N GLU A 306 -32.68 12.83 1.40
CA GLU A 306 -33.09 13.42 2.66
C GLU A 306 -33.52 12.29 3.59
N GLY A 307 -32.78 12.06 4.67
CA GLY A 307 -33.00 10.90 5.54
C GLY A 307 -31.96 10.78 6.64
N LYS A 308 -31.94 9.65 7.34
CA LYS A 308 -30.93 9.38 8.38
C LYS A 308 -29.80 8.51 7.85
N LEU A 309 -28.56 8.93 8.07
CA LEU A 309 -27.37 8.12 7.84
C LEU A 309 -26.80 7.61 9.17
N THR A 310 -26.35 6.36 9.19
CA THR A 310 -25.60 5.77 10.32
C THR A 310 -24.15 6.22 10.31
N LEU A 311 -23.44 6.03 11.42
CA LEU A 311 -21.98 6.24 11.56
C LEU A 311 -21.19 5.21 10.72
N ALA A 312 -21.22 5.36 9.41
CA ALA A 312 -20.57 4.50 8.43
C ALA A 312 -20.42 5.25 7.09
N THR A 313 -19.61 4.71 6.18
CA THR A 313 -19.57 5.18 4.78
C THR A 313 -20.82 4.76 4.04
N HIS A 314 -21.44 5.71 3.33
CA HIS A 314 -22.62 5.50 2.49
C HIS A 314 -22.28 5.85 1.04
N HIS A 315 -22.85 5.07 0.13
CA HIS A 315 -22.75 5.28 -1.31
C HIS A 315 -24.15 5.63 -1.83
N ILE A 316 -24.36 6.91 -2.13
CA ILE A 316 -25.66 7.44 -2.50
C ILE A 316 -25.70 7.63 -4.01
N PRO A 317 -26.47 6.81 -4.75
CA PRO A 317 -26.61 6.97 -6.19
C PRO A 317 -27.34 8.27 -6.50
N MET A 318 -26.84 8.99 -7.51
CA MET A 318 -27.37 10.25 -8.00
C MET A 318 -27.78 10.08 -9.46
N GLU A 319 -29.08 10.21 -9.71
CA GLU A 319 -29.62 10.31 -11.06
C GLU A 319 -29.57 11.79 -11.47
N LEU A 320 -28.86 12.10 -12.55
CA LEU A 320 -28.56 13.47 -12.99
C LEU A 320 -29.31 13.84 -14.28
N ASP A 321 -30.27 13.02 -14.70
CA ASP A 321 -31.18 13.31 -15.81
C ASP A 321 -31.81 14.70 -15.64
N GLY A 322 -31.79 15.50 -16.70
CA GLY A 322 -32.33 16.86 -16.74
C GLY A 322 -31.37 17.97 -16.34
N LEU A 323 -30.17 17.66 -15.82
CA LEU A 323 -29.10 18.65 -15.67
C LEU A 323 -28.39 18.88 -17.01
N GLU A 324 -28.13 20.14 -17.36
CA GLU A 324 -27.30 20.49 -18.52
C GLU A 324 -25.82 20.18 -18.26
N ASN A 325 -25.01 20.16 -19.31
CA ASN A 325 -23.57 19.98 -19.16
C ASN A 325 -22.97 21.18 -18.43
N GLY A 326 -22.12 20.92 -17.45
CA GLY A 326 -21.52 21.98 -16.65
C GLY A 326 -21.02 21.52 -15.29
N THR A 327 -20.54 22.49 -14.53
CA THR A 327 -20.07 22.30 -13.16
C THR A 327 -21.19 22.60 -12.18
N TYR A 328 -21.36 21.72 -11.21
CA TYR A 328 -22.32 21.79 -10.12
C TYR A 328 -21.61 21.59 -8.79
N SER A 329 -22.28 21.98 -7.70
CA SER A 329 -21.85 21.72 -6.34
C SER A 329 -22.86 20.80 -5.64
N VAL A 330 -22.40 19.66 -5.13
CA VAL A 330 -23.18 18.74 -4.29
C VAL A 330 -22.98 19.16 -2.85
N LYS A 331 -24.01 19.75 -2.25
CA LYS A 331 -24.02 20.22 -0.87
C LYS A 331 -24.57 19.13 0.04
N ILE A 332 -23.84 18.82 1.10
CA ILE A 332 -24.12 17.76 2.06
C ILE A 332 -24.32 18.43 3.42
N GLN A 333 -25.53 18.40 3.95
CA GLN A 333 -25.85 18.96 5.26
C GLN A 333 -25.97 17.81 6.24
N GLN A 334 -25.08 17.76 7.22
CA GLN A 334 -25.04 16.79 8.31
C GLN A 334 -25.29 17.49 9.66
N PRO A 335 -25.53 16.75 10.76
CA PRO A 335 -25.76 17.36 12.07
C PRO A 335 -24.62 18.27 12.55
N ASN A 336 -23.36 17.95 12.25
CA ASN A 336 -22.20 18.70 12.75
C ASN A 336 -21.57 19.65 11.72
N GLY A 337 -22.10 19.73 10.50
CA GLY A 337 -21.50 20.57 9.47
C GLY A 337 -22.18 20.53 8.11
N VAL A 338 -21.68 21.38 7.22
CA VAL A 338 -22.07 21.41 5.82
C VAL A 338 -20.82 21.28 4.97
N GLU A 339 -20.81 20.29 4.09
CA GLU A 339 -19.75 20.02 3.13
C GLU A 339 -20.24 20.30 1.70
N SER A 340 -19.33 20.57 0.77
CA SER A 340 -19.65 20.73 -0.65
C SER A 340 -18.60 20.10 -1.55
N VAL A 341 -19.06 19.28 -2.49
CA VAL A 341 -18.21 18.52 -3.43
C VAL A 341 -18.50 18.96 -4.85
N GLN A 342 -17.47 19.09 -5.69
CA GLN A 342 -17.65 19.45 -7.09
C GLN A 342 -18.19 18.26 -7.91
N LEU A 343 -19.16 18.53 -8.79
CA LEU A 343 -19.71 17.59 -9.77
C LEU A 343 -19.57 18.18 -11.17
N ILE A 344 -18.94 17.46 -12.08
CA ILE A 344 -18.80 17.84 -13.49
C ILE A 344 -19.67 16.91 -14.32
N LYS A 345 -20.72 17.47 -14.96
CA LYS A 345 -21.58 16.73 -15.89
C LYS A 345 -21.14 16.99 -17.33
N MET A 346 -20.88 15.91 -18.07
CA MET A 346 -20.55 15.94 -19.50
C MET A 346 -21.53 15.07 -20.28
N ARG A 347 -21.62 15.29 -21.59
CA ARG A 347 -22.39 14.42 -22.47
C ARG A 347 -21.68 13.08 -22.59
N ASN A 348 -22.41 11.98 -22.50
CA ASN A 348 -21.93 10.69 -22.98
C ASN A 348 -21.61 10.75 -24.47
#